data_AF-A0A2S8DFI5-F1
#
_entry.id   AF-A0A2S8DFI5-F1
#
_cell.length_a   1.000
_cell.length_b   1.000
_cell.length_c   1.000
_cell.angle_alpha   90.00
_cell.angle_beta   90.00
_cell.angle_gamma   90.00
#
_symmetry.space_group_name_H-M   'P 1'
#
loop_
_entity.id
_entity.type
_entity.pdbx_description
1 polymer ?
#
loop_
_entity_poly.entity_id
_entity_poly.type
_entity_poly.pdbx_seq_one_letter_code
_entity_poly.pdbx_strand_id
1 'polypeptide(L)' 'MKRKIIVACGGAVATSTMAAEEIKELCQNHNIPVELIQCRVVMTPTY' A
#
# COMPACT_ATOMS: atom_id res chain seq x y z
N MET A 1 5.52 15.16 -11.15
CA MET A 1 5.68 14.83 -9.70
C MET A 1 5.22 13.41 -9.47
N LYS A 2 6.03 12.57 -8.82
CA LYS A 2 5.62 11.22 -8.41
C LYS A 2 4.80 11.32 -7.12
N ARG A 3 3.64 10.67 -7.07
CA ARG A 3 2.77 10.66 -5.88
C ARG A 3 3.11 9.46 -5.02
N LYS A 4 3.39 9.67 -3.73
CA LYS A 4 3.68 8.59 -2.78
C LYS A 4 2.38 8.09 -2.16
N ILE A 5 2.17 6.77 -2.20
CA ILE A 5 1.01 6.09 -1.62
C ILE A 5 1.54 5.17 -0.53
N ILE A 6 1.04 5.35 0.70
CA ILE A 6 1.42 4.51 1.84
C ILE A 6 0.25 3.58 2.16
N VAL A 7 0.49 2.27 2.10
CA VAL A 7 -0.48 1.24 2.44
C VAL A 7 -0.08 0.63 3.77
N ALA A 8 -0.83 0.90 4.83
CA ALA A 8 -0.56 0.41 6.18
C ALA A 8 -1.61 -0.60 6.63
N CYS A 9 -1.21 -1.80 7.07
CA CYS A 9 -2.12 -2.82 7.60
C CYS A 9 -1.59 -3.45 8.89
N GLY A 10 -2.49 -3.68 9.85
CA GLY A 10 -2.21 -4.18 11.21
C GLY A 10 -1.89 -5.68 11.31
N GLY A 11 -2.37 -6.48 10.36
CA GLY A 11 -2.26 -7.96 10.45
C GLY A 11 -2.67 -8.71 9.18
N ALA A 12 -3.43 -8.07 8.30
CA ALA A 12 -3.89 -8.66 7.04
C ALA A 12 -2.97 -8.23 5.87
N VAL A 13 -1.70 -8.65 5.94
CA VAL A 13 -0.69 -8.30 4.92
C VAL A 13 -1.12 -8.75 3.53
N ALA A 14 -1.69 -9.95 3.40
CA ALA A 14 -2.15 -10.49 2.11
C ALA A 14 -3.19 -9.60 1.41
N THR A 15 -4.21 -9.13 2.15
CA THR A 15 -5.24 -8.23 1.59
C THR A 15 -4.66 -6.86 1.25
N SER A 16 -3.72 -6.35 2.05
CA SER A 16 -3.07 -5.08 1.75
C SER A 16 -2.14 -5.15 0.53
N THR A 17 -1.54 -6.32 0.27
CA THR A 17 -0.73 -6.57 -0.94
C THR A 17 -1.62 -6.60 -2.18
N MET A 18 -2.76 -7.31 -2.13
CA MET A 18 -3.72 -7.32 -3.24
C MET A 18 -4.23 -5.91 -3.55
N ALA A 19 -4.61 -5.14 -2.53
CA ALA A 19 -5.05 -3.75 -2.71
C ALA A 19 -3.94 -2.87 -3.30
N ALA A 20 -2.68 -3.06 -2.88
CA ALA A 20 -1.54 -2.33 -3.43
C ALA A 20 -1.31 -2.64 -4.92
N GLU A 21 -1.46 -3.89 -5.34
CA GLU A 21 -1.32 -4.30 -6.74
C GLU A 21 -2.42 -3.70 -7.62
N GLU A 22 -3.69 -3.77 -7.21
CA GLU A 22 -4.80 -3.16 -7.97
C GLU A 22 -4.63 -1.65 -8.12
N ILE A 23 -4.21 -0.94 -7.05
CA ILE A 23 -3.95 0.50 -7.11
C ILE A 23 -2.80 0.80 -8.08
N LYS A 24 -1.76 -0.04 -8.09
CA LYS A 24 -0.61 0.13 -8.98
C LYS A 24 -1.00 -0.06 -10.44
N GLU A 25 -1.78 -1.09 -10.77
CA GLU A 25 -2.29 -1.35 -12.11
C GLU A 25 -3.20 -0.20 -12.58
N LEU A 26 -4.11 0.26 -11.72
CA LEU A 26 -4.96 1.41 -12.02
C LEU A 26 -4.12 2.67 -12.29
N CYS A 27 -3.12 2.94 -11.47
CA CYS A 27 -2.24 4.08 -11.69
C CYS A 27 -1.41 3.95 -12.99
N GLN A 28 -0.97 2.75 -13.35
CA GLN A 28 -0.26 2.48 -14.61
C GLN A 28 -1.17 2.72 -15.82
N ASN A 29 -2.41 2.22 -15.79
CA ASN A 29 -3.40 2.41 -16.86
C ASN A 29 -3.71 3.89 -17.11
N HIS A 30 -3.74 4.68 -16.04
CA HIS A 30 -3.97 6.13 -16.10
C HIS A 30 -2.68 6.96 -16.32
N ASN A 31 -1.52 6.32 -16.56
CA ASN A 31 -0.21 6.97 -16.72
C ASN A 31 0.15 7.89 -15.53
N ILE A 32 -0.29 7.53 -14.32
CA ILE A 32 -0.01 8.27 -13.10
C ILE A 32 1.24 7.66 -12.45
N PRO A 33 2.35 8.42 -12.39
CA PRO A 33 3.57 7.93 -11.77
C PRO A 33 3.40 7.95 -10.25
N VAL A 34 3.23 6.75 -9.66
CA VAL A 34 3.07 6.55 -8.22
C VAL A 34 4.20 5.71 -7.64
N GLU A 35 4.52 5.98 -6.37
CA GLU A 35 5.49 5.24 -5.57
C GLU A 35 4.75 4.62 -4.38
N LEU A 36 4.69 3.30 -4.33
CA LEU A 36 3.87 2.57 -3.38
C LEU A 36 4.75 2.01 -2.25
N ILE A 37 4.45 2.40 -1.02
CA ILE A 37 5.19 2.02 0.18
C ILE A 37 4.24 1.22 1.07
N GLN A 38 4.50 -0.08 1.22
CA GLN A 38 3.73 -0.94 2.12
C GLN A 38 4.38 -0.92 3.51
N CYS A 39 3.58 -0.59 4.53
CA CYS A 39 4.02 -0.53 5.91
C CYS A 39 3.27 -1.59 6.73
N ARG A 40 4.01 -2.40 7.48
CA ARG A 40 3.43 -3.37 8.41
C ARG A 40 3.26 -2.68 9.75
N VAL A 41 2.01 -2.42 10.13
CA VAL A 41 1.73 -1.93 11.48
C VAL A 41 1.70 -3.17 12.36
N VAL A 42 2.77 -3.39 13.13
CA VAL A 42 2.72 -4.41 14.17
C VAL A 42 1.98 -3.77 15.33
N MET A 43 0.75 -4.22 15.58
CA MET A 43 0.03 -3.86 16.81
C MET A 43 0.79 -4.53 17.96
N THR A 44 1.80 -3.85 18.48
CA THR A 44 2.43 -4.24 19.74
C THR A 44 1.31 -4.36 20.79
N PRO A 45 1.27 -5.41 21.62
CA PRO A 45 0.38 -5.40 22.77
C PRO A 45 0.80 -4.19 23.60
N THR A 46 -0.13 -3.26 23.78
CA THR A 46 0.00 -2.23 24.81
C THR A 46 0.33 -2.91 26.13
N TYR A 47 1.38 -2.40 26.79
CA TYR A 47 1.88 -2.80 28.11
C TYR A 47 0.80 -3.26 29.08
#